data_AF-A0A7M3Z1K6-F1
#
_entry.id   AF-A0A7M3Z1K6-F1
#
_cell.length_a   1.000
_cell.length_b   1.000
_cell.length_c   1.000
_cell.angle_alpha   90.00
_cell.angle_beta   90.00
_cell.angle_gamma   90.00
#
_symmetry.space_group_name_H-M   'P 1'
#
loop_
_entity.id
_entity.type
_entity.pdbx_description
1 polymer ?
#
loop_
_entity_poly.entity_id
_entity_poly.type
_entity_poly.pdbx_seq_one_letter_code
_entity_poly.pdbx_strand_id
1 'polypeptide(L)'
;LLWLACGMLLCLPLIADGFLQLLTPYESTNIKRVLTGIPFGLGLGILMCSMFSARAEAFHGAGQVLLPGNASFTLVRNADQESE
;
A
#
# COMPACT_ATOMS: atom_id res chain seq x y z
N LEU A 1 6.69 2.47 -3.22
CA LEU A 1 6.12 3.85 -3.21
C LEU A 1 5.41 4.20 -4.53
N LEU A 2 6.06 4.09 -5.69
CA LEU A 2 5.44 4.41 -6.99
C LEU A 2 4.09 3.69 -7.24
N TRP A 3 4.04 2.38 -7.00
CA TRP A 3 2.82 1.58 -7.19
C TRP A 3 1.68 1.98 -6.24
N LEU A 4 2.01 2.32 -4.99
CA LEU A 4 1.02 2.86 -4.05
C LEU A 4 0.46 4.21 -4.55
N ALA A 5 1.33 5.11 -5.01
CA ALA A 5 0.92 6.41 -5.53
C ALA A 5 0.03 6.26 -6.79
N CYS A 6 0.42 5.38 -7.72
CA CYS A 6 -0.35 5.09 -8.92
C CYS A 6 -1.73 4.50 -8.58
N GLY A 7 -1.77 3.53 -7.66
CA GLY A 7 -3.03 2.94 -7.19
C GLY A 7 -3.97 3.97 -6.55
N MET A 8 -3.45 4.88 -5.72
CA MET A 8 -4.25 5.95 -5.13
C MET A 8 -4.76 6.96 -6.17
N LEU A 9 -3.93 7.33 -7.14
CA LEU A 9 -4.33 8.27 -8.20
C LEU A 9 -5.51 7.73 -9.02
N LEU A 10 -5.49 6.43 -9.33
CA LEU A 10 -6.56 5.78 -10.09
C LEU A 10 -7.89 5.67 -9.34
N CYS A 11 -7.88 5.76 -8.01
CA CYS A 11 -9.09 5.77 -7.20
C CYS A 11 -9.78 7.15 -7.16
N LEU A 12 -9.06 8.24 -7.41
CA LEU A 12 -9.59 9.61 -7.29
C LEU A 12 -10.85 9.89 -8.13
N PRO A 13 -10.99 9.45 -9.39
CA PRO A 13 -12.15 9.79 -10.21
C PRO A 13 -13.48 9.29 -9.63
N LEU A 14 -13.51 8.06 -9.12
CA LEU A 14 -14.72 7.49 -8.50
C LEU A 14 -15.03 8.14 -7.15
N ILE A 15 -14.00 8.40 -6.35
CA ILE A 15 -14.14 9.08 -5.06
C ILE A 15 -14.71 10.49 -5.28
N ALA A 16 -14.16 11.24 -6.24
CA ALA A 16 -14.61 12.58 -6.55
C ALA A 16 -16.04 12.60 -7.13
N ASP A 17 -16.37 11.68 -8.03
CA ASP A 17 -17.73 11.56 -8.60
C ASP A 17 -18.77 11.22 -7.52
N GLY A 18 -18.47 10.27 -6.63
CA GLY A 18 -19.33 9.94 -5.50
C GLY A 18 -19.43 11.06 -4.48
N PHE A 19 -18.33 11.75 -4.19
CA PHE A 19 -18.30 12.91 -3.28
C PHE A 19 -19.13 14.07 -3.82
N LEU A 20 -19.02 14.37 -5.12
CA LEU A 20 -19.82 15.40 -5.77
C LEU A 20 -21.32 15.04 -5.73
N GLN A 21 -21.67 13.77 -5.97
CA GLN A 21 -23.04 13.29 -5.86
C GLN A 21 -23.61 13.39 -4.43
N LEU A 22 -22.78 13.25 -3.39
CA LEU A 22 -23.23 13.45 -2.00
C LEU A 22 -23.52 14.92 -1.66
N LEU A 23 -22.83 15.86 -2.30
CA LEU A 23 -22.90 17.29 -1.98
C LEU A 23 -23.82 18.10 -2.92
N THR A 24 -24.25 17.53 -4.04
CA THR A 24 -24.97 18.25 -5.09
C THR A 24 -26.14 17.42 -5.62
N PRO A 25 -27.15 18.04 -6.27
CA PRO A 25 -28.24 17.31 -6.93
C PRO A 25 -27.78 16.56 -8.21
N TYR A 26 -26.47 16.47 -8.44
CA TYR A 26 -25.88 15.73 -9.54
C TYR A 26 -26.09 14.23 -9.34
N GLU A 27 -26.51 13.55 -10.40
CA GLU A 27 -26.59 12.10 -10.44
C GLU A 27 -25.58 11.50 -11.42
N SER A 28 -24.77 10.56 -10.93
CA SER A 28 -23.87 9.79 -11.76
C SER A 28 -24.66 8.78 -12.60
N THR A 29 -24.50 8.86 -13.92
CA THR A 29 -25.19 7.97 -14.87
C THR A 29 -24.47 6.62 -14.96
N ASN A 30 -25.17 5.59 -15.45
CA ASN A 30 -24.59 4.24 -15.59
C ASN A 30 -23.26 4.22 -16.35
N ILE A 31 -23.13 5.02 -17.40
CA ILE A 31 -21.88 5.11 -18.18
C ILE A 31 -20.76 5.74 -17.34
N LYS A 32 -21.05 6.81 -16.59
CA LYS A 32 -20.05 7.46 -15.72
C LYS A 32 -19.56 6.52 -14.62
N ARG A 33 -20.47 5.77 -14.01
CA ARG A 33 -20.14 4.75 -12.99
C ARG A 33 -19.20 3.67 -13.53
N VAL A 34 -19.39 3.24 -14.78
CA VAL A 34 -18.47 2.30 -15.43
C VAL A 34 -17.12 2.97 -15.72
N LEU A 35 -17.12 4.20 -16.26
CA LEU A 35 -15.90 4.94 -16.60
C LEU A 35 -15.04 5.29 -15.38
N THR A 36 -15.64 5.63 -14.24
CA THR A 36 -14.93 5.92 -13.00
C THR A 36 -14.64 4.65 -12.19
N GLY A 37 -15.50 3.63 -12.31
CA GLY A 37 -15.37 2.35 -11.62
C GLY A 37 -14.26 1.43 -12.16
N ILE A 38 -14.05 1.37 -13.48
CA ILE A 38 -12.96 0.58 -14.09
C ILE A 38 -11.58 1.01 -13.59
N PRO A 39 -11.17 2.29 -13.66
CA PRO A 39 -9.88 2.72 -13.16
C PRO A 39 -9.79 2.56 -11.64
N PHE A 40 -10.89 2.77 -10.91
CA PHE A 40 -10.92 2.52 -9.47
C PHE A 40 -10.62 1.05 -9.13
N GLY A 41 -11.26 0.09 -9.81
CA GLY A 41 -11.02 -1.35 -9.60
C GLY A 41 -9.57 -1.74 -9.90
N LEU A 42 -9.00 -1.20 -10.97
CA LEU A 42 -7.59 -1.41 -11.31
C LEU A 42 -6.65 -0.79 -10.27
N GLY A 43 -6.95 0.44 -9.82
CA GLY A 43 -6.22 1.12 -8.75
C GLY A 43 -6.24 0.33 -7.44
N LEU A 44 -7.40 -0.20 -7.05
CA LEU A 44 -7.57 -1.02 -5.86
C LEU A 44 -6.76 -2.32 -5.96
N GLY A 45 -6.75 -2.97 -7.13
CA GLY A 45 -5.90 -4.13 -7.39
C GLY A 45 -4.41 -3.83 -7.23
N ILE A 46 -3.94 -2.70 -7.78
CA ILE A 46 -2.53 -2.27 -7.62
C ILE A 46 -2.19 -1.99 -6.15
N LEU A 47 -3.11 -1.36 -5.40
CA LEU A 47 -2.92 -1.12 -3.96
C LEU A 47 -2.80 -2.43 -3.18
N MET A 48 -3.69 -3.38 -3.42
CA MET A 48 -3.65 -4.71 -2.80
C MET A 48 -2.35 -5.45 -3.13
N CYS A 49 -1.95 -5.47 -4.41
CA CYS A 49 -0.69 -6.08 -4.82
C CYS A 49 0.52 -5.40 -4.15
N SER A 50 0.53 -4.07 -4.08
CA SER A 50 1.62 -3.34 -3.43
C SER A 50 1.68 -3.58 -1.93
N MET A 51 0.55 -3.79 -1.26
CA MET A 51 0.50 -4.19 0.15
C MET A 51 1.05 -5.60 0.34
N PHE A 52 0.65 -6.55 -0.49
CA PHE A 52 1.17 -7.93 -0.43
C PHE A 52 2.66 -8.03 -0.74
N SER A 53 3.19 -7.16 -1.62
CA SER A 53 4.63 -7.08 -1.90
C SER A 53 5.44 -6.49 -0.74
N ALA A 54 4.83 -5.82 0.24
CA ALA A 54 5.53 -5.29 1.42
C ALA A 54 5.86 -6.37 2.47
N ARG A 55 6.12 -7.61 2.02
CA ARG A 55 6.30 -8.79 2.87
C ARG A 55 7.65 -8.75 3.60
N ALA A 56 7.64 -9.05 4.90
CA ALA A 56 8.85 -9.11 5.74
C ALA A 56 9.84 -10.21 5.30
N GLU A 57 9.34 -11.24 4.62
CA GLU A 57 10.14 -12.34 4.04
C GLU A 57 11.13 -11.88 2.96
N ALA A 58 10.97 -10.68 2.41
CA ALA A 58 11.93 -10.11 1.46
C ALA A 58 13.22 -9.60 2.14
N PHE A 59 13.23 -9.48 3.48
CA PHE A 59 14.43 -9.13 4.22
C PHE A 59 15.23 -10.40 4.54
N HIS A 60 16.49 -10.44 4.08
CA HIS A 60 17.39 -11.56 4.38
C HIS A 60 17.85 -11.61 5.85
N GLY A 61 17.60 -10.55 6.63
CA GLY A 61 17.92 -10.50 8.06
C GLY A 61 17.40 -9.24 8.74
N ALA A 62 17.21 -9.30 10.06
CA ALA A 62 16.62 -8.22 10.85
C ALA A 62 17.42 -6.90 10.78
N GLY A 63 18.74 -6.98 10.54
CA GLY A 63 19.61 -5.80 10.45
C GLY A 63 19.36 -4.90 9.23
N GLN A 64 18.56 -5.36 8.26
CA GLN A 64 18.19 -4.61 7.06
C GLN A 64 17.02 -3.66 7.28
N VAL A 65 16.37 -3.75 8.44
CA VAL A 65 15.26 -2.88 8.83
C VAL A 65 15.81 -1.54 9.32
N LEU A 66 15.49 -0.47 8.60
CA LEU A 66 15.93 0.88 8.91
C LEU A 66 15.04 1.45 10.01
N LEU A 67 15.55 1.50 11.24
CA LEU A 67 14.84 2.01 12.40
C LEU A 67 15.08 3.52 12.56
N PRO A 68 14.15 4.25 13.20
CA PRO A 68 14.40 5.61 13.63
C PRO A 68 15.66 5.69 14.51
N GLY A 69 16.46 6.74 14.32
CA GLY A 69 17.69 6.92 15.10
C GLY A 69 18.89 6.08 14.68
N ASN A 70 18.88 5.53 13.45
CA ASN A 70 19.99 4.74 12.89
C ASN A 70 20.29 3.45 13.68
N ALA A 71 19.29 2.94 14.41
CA ALA A 71 19.37 1.65 15.08
C ALA A 71 19.23 0.50 14.06
N SER A 72 19.84 -0.64 14.36
CA SER A 72 19.74 -1.87 13.57
C SER A 72 19.57 -3.07 14.50
N PHE A 73 18.74 -4.04 14.09
CA PHE A 73 18.59 -5.27 14.85
C PHE A 73 19.80 -6.17 14.65
N THR A 74 20.52 -6.46 15.74
CA THR A 74 21.56 -7.50 15.77
C THR A 74 21.03 -8.70 16.52
N LEU A 75 21.29 -9.90 16.00
CA LEU A 75 20.97 -11.13 16.74
C LEU A 75 21.91 -11.22 17.95
N VAL A 76 21.33 -11.39 19.13
CA VAL A 76 22.08 -11.69 20.35
C VAL A 76 22.78 -13.03 20.14
N ARG A 77 24.09 -13.01 19.91
CA ARG A 77 24.92 -14.20 19.93
C ARG A 77 25.12 -14.57 21.39
N ASN A 78 24.44 -15.61 21.87
CA ASN A 78 24.75 -16.20 23.18
C ASN A 78 26.21 -16.66 23.14
N ALA A 79 27.09 -15.91 23.78
CA ALA A 79 28.52 -16.18 23.85
C ALA A 79 28.88 -17.09 25.05
N ASP A 80 27.96 -17.96 25.48
CA ASP A 80 28.14 -18.86 26.64
C ASP A 80 27.80 -20.33 26.31
N GLN A 81 28.08 -20.77 25.08
CA GLN A 81 28.24 -22.18 24.70
C GLN A 81 29.41 -22.15 23.71
N GLU A 82 30.67 -22.38 24.09
CA GLU A 82 31.23 -23.66 24.54
C GLU A 82 32.59 -23.34 25.18
N SER A 83 32.62 -23.24 26.51
CA SER A 83 33.82 -23.37 27.32
C SER A 83 33.74 -24.73 28.01
N GLU A 84 33.69 -25.81 27.22
CA GLU A 84 33.90 -27.19 27.67
C GLU A 84 34.72 -27.95 26.61
#